data_AF-A0A6P6UZ90-F1
#
_entry.id   AF-A0A6P6UZ90-F1
#
_cell.length_a   1.000
_cell.length_b   1.000
_cell.length_c   1.000
_cell.angle_alpha   90.00
_cell.angle_beta   90.00
_cell.angle_gamma   90.00
#
_symmetry.space_group_name_H-M   'P 1'
#
loop_
_entity.id
_entity.type
_entity.pdbx_description
1 polymer ?
#
loop_
_entity_poly.entity_id
_entity_poly.type
_entity_poly.pdbx_seq_one_letter_code
_entity_poly.pdbx_strand_id
1 'polypeptide(L)'
;MALAFDEFGRPFIIIKEQESKTRLRGLDAQKTNIAAGKAVARILRTSLGPKGMDKMLQSPDGDITITNDGATILEQMDVDNQIAKLMVELSRSQDYEIGDGTTGVVVMAGALLEQAERLLERGIHPIRIAEGYEMASRIAYEHLERIAQKFEFDATNTEPLIQTCMTTLSSKM
;
A
#
# COMPACT_ATOMS: atom_id res chain seq x y z
N MET A 1 35.26 9.17 -13.57
CA MET A 1 35.03 9.91 -14.82
C MET A 1 35.43 9.02 -15.98
N ALA A 2 34.57 8.87 -16.98
CA ALA A 2 34.91 8.15 -18.21
C ALA A 2 34.83 9.15 -19.38
N LEU A 3 35.89 9.21 -20.19
CA LEU A 3 35.90 10.01 -21.41
C LEU A 3 35.22 9.19 -22.51
N ALA A 4 34.17 9.73 -23.12
CA ALA A 4 33.46 9.10 -24.22
C ALA A 4 33.46 10.03 -25.44
N PHE A 5 33.29 9.47 -26.63
CA PHE A 5 33.29 10.21 -27.89
C PHE A 5 31.94 10.02 -28.57
N ASP A 6 31.40 11.10 -29.16
CA ASP A 6 30.20 11.02 -29.99
C ASP A 6 30.51 10.42 -31.37
N GLU A 7 29.48 10.24 -32.20
CA GLU A 7 29.62 9.69 -33.57
C GLU A 7 30.50 10.55 -34.49
N PHE A 8 30.84 11.78 -34.07
CA PHE A 8 31.71 12.72 -34.79
C PHE A 8 33.09 12.87 -34.13
N GLY A 9 33.42 12.02 -33.15
CA GLY A 9 34.73 12.01 -32.47
C GLY A 9 34.95 13.15 -31.48
N ARG A 10 33.90 13.87 -31.07
CA ARG A 10 34.00 14.95 -30.08
C ARG A 10 34.01 14.35 -28.67
N PRO A 11 34.97 14.73 -27.82
CA PRO A 11 35.04 14.20 -26.46
C PRO A 11 33.95 14.85 -25.59
N PHE A 12 33.22 14.03 -24.84
CA PHE A 12 32.37 14.46 -23.74
C PHE A 12 32.69 13.66 -22.48
N ILE A 13 32.49 14.31 -21.32
CA ILE A 13 32.82 13.72 -20.02
C ILE A 13 31.56 13.09 -19.44
N ILE A 14 31.57 11.78 -19.23
CA ILE A 14 30.56 11.11 -18.42
C ILE A 14 30.96 11.28 -16.95
N ILE A 15 30.33 12.25 -16.29
CA ILE A 15 30.40 12.40 -14.85
C ILE A 15 29.55 11.28 -14.24
N LYS A 16 30.22 10.26 -13.73
CA LYS A 16 29.56 9.20 -12.97
C LYS A 16 29.32 9.78 -11.57
N GLU A 17 28.10 10.25 -11.30
CA GLU A 17 27.63 10.65 -9.97
C GLU A 17 27.59 9.44 -9.01
N GLN A 18 28.75 8.89 -8.66
CA GLN A 18 28.84 7.76 -7.72
C GLN A 18 28.82 8.23 -6.27
N GLU A 19 29.25 9.46 -5.99
CA GLU A 19 29.29 10.02 -4.63
C GLU A 19 27.90 10.39 -4.09
N SER A 20 26.92 10.70 -4.96
CA SER A 20 25.54 11.01 -4.56
C SER A 20 24.63 9.78 -4.43
N LYS A 21 25.13 8.57 -4.73
CA LYS A 21 24.32 7.34 -4.74
C LYS A 21 24.71 6.42 -3.58
N THR A 22 24.10 6.66 -2.42
CA THR A 22 24.14 5.72 -1.29
C THR A 22 23.42 4.41 -1.64
N ARG A 23 24.17 3.30 -1.70
CA ARG A 23 23.61 1.97 -1.99
C ARG A 23 23.43 1.17 -0.71
N LEU A 24 22.19 1.07 -0.25
CA LEU A 24 21.79 0.09 0.76
C LEU A 24 21.81 -1.32 0.15
N ARG A 25 22.27 -2.33 0.90
CA ARG A 25 22.35 -3.72 0.44
C ARG A 25 21.86 -4.70 1.51
N GLY A 26 21.41 -5.87 1.06
CA GLY A 26 21.09 -6.99 1.94
C GLY A 26 19.92 -6.72 2.87
N LEU A 27 20.04 -7.20 4.11
CA LEU A 27 18.99 -7.14 5.13
C LEU A 27 18.63 -5.70 5.51
N ASP A 28 19.60 -4.79 5.59
CA ASP A 28 19.34 -3.39 5.98
C ASP A 28 18.48 -2.65 4.95
N ALA A 29 18.67 -2.95 3.66
CA ALA A 29 17.80 -2.43 2.61
C ALA A 29 16.35 -2.95 2.75
N GLN A 30 16.20 -4.24 3.06
CA GLN A 30 14.89 -4.85 3.25
C GLN A 30 14.18 -4.29 4.48
N LYS A 31 14.88 -4.10 5.59
CA LYS A 31 14.35 -3.47 6.80
C LYS A 31 13.92 -2.02 6.56
N THR A 32 14.74 -1.24 5.85
CA THR A 32 14.38 0.14 5.48
C THR A 32 13.11 0.18 4.62
N ASN A 33 12.98 -0.74 3.66
CA ASN A 33 11.80 -0.87 2.83
C ASN A 33 10.55 -1.23 3.65
N ILE A 34 10.66 -2.22 4.54
CA ILE A 34 9.57 -2.61 5.44
C ILE A 34 9.17 -1.46 6.36
N ALA A 35 10.14 -0.73 6.92
CA ALA A 35 9.87 0.42 7.78
C ALA A 35 9.06 1.51 7.06
N ALA A 36 9.36 1.78 5.79
CA ALA A 36 8.58 2.72 4.98
C ALA A 36 7.13 2.26 4.78
N GLY A 37 6.91 0.99 4.41
CA GLY A 37 5.56 0.44 4.27
C GLY A 37 4.77 0.46 5.60
N LYS A 38 5.43 0.13 6.72
CA LYS A 38 4.84 0.21 8.06
C LYS A 38 4.46 1.64 8.45
N ALA A 39 5.28 2.63 8.09
CA ALA A 39 5.00 4.03 8.38
C ALA A 39 3.72 4.50 7.68
N VAL A 40 3.57 4.19 6.39
CA VAL A 40 2.36 4.49 5.61
C VAL A 40 1.13 3.81 6.21
N ALA A 41 1.22 2.51 6.50
CA ALA A 41 0.12 1.76 7.12
C ALA A 41 -0.28 2.34 8.49
N ARG A 42 0.69 2.82 9.28
CA ARG A 42 0.42 3.42 10.60
C ARG A 42 -0.35 4.73 10.50
N ILE A 43 -0.10 5.54 9.47
CA ILE A 43 -0.84 6.79 9.20
C ILE A 43 -2.31 6.45 8.97
N LEU A 44 -2.59 5.49 8.09
CA LEU A 44 -3.95 5.09 7.71
C LEU A 44 -4.70 4.29 8.78
N ARG A 45 -4.00 3.60 9.69
CA ARG A 45 -4.63 2.73 10.69
C ARG A 45 -5.71 3.41 11.54
N THR A 46 -5.56 4.71 11.83
CA THR A 46 -6.53 5.49 12.63
C THR A 46 -7.79 5.87 11.86
N SER A 47 -7.80 5.67 10.55
CA SER A 47 -8.89 5.97 9.62
C SER A 47 -9.69 4.70 9.26
N LEU A 48 -9.28 3.53 9.76
CA LEU A 48 -9.94 2.26 9.47
C LEU A 48 -11.12 2.00 10.42
N GLY A 49 -12.30 1.75 9.85
CA GLY A 49 -13.51 1.31 10.56
C GLY A 49 -14.54 2.42 10.83
N PRO A 50 -15.70 2.10 11.42
CA PRO A 50 -16.82 3.03 11.61
C PRO A 50 -16.55 4.15 12.63
N LYS A 51 -15.48 4.01 13.42
CA LYS A 51 -14.96 5.06 14.31
C LYS A 51 -13.60 5.59 13.82
N GLY A 52 -13.31 5.40 12.54
CA GLY A 52 -12.14 5.97 11.88
C GLY A 52 -12.20 7.49 11.95
N MET A 53 -11.04 8.12 12.10
CA MET A 53 -10.93 9.57 12.10
C MET A 53 -10.51 10.06 10.73
N ASP A 54 -11.13 11.14 10.28
CA ASP A 54 -10.75 11.86 9.08
C ASP A 54 -9.36 12.47 9.23
N LYS A 55 -8.67 12.64 8.10
CA LYS A 55 -7.41 13.36 8.03
C LYS A 55 -7.61 14.68 7.33
N MET A 56 -7.10 15.75 7.95
CA MET A 56 -6.94 17.04 7.32
C MET A 56 -5.62 17.05 6.56
N LEU A 57 -5.70 17.28 5.26
CA LEU A 57 -4.59 17.35 4.32
C LEU A 57 -4.55 18.76 3.74
N GLN A 58 -3.35 19.31 3.61
CA GLN A 58 -3.14 20.61 3.00
C GLN A 58 -2.25 20.44 1.78
N SER A 59 -2.77 20.85 0.63
CA SER A 59 -2.02 20.89 -0.63
C SER A 59 -0.96 21.98 -0.62
N PRO A 60 0.09 21.90 -1.46
CA PRO A 60 1.11 22.95 -1.57
C PRO A 60 0.53 24.33 -1.92
N ASP A 61 -0.59 24.36 -2.67
CA ASP A 61 -1.31 25.57 -3.05
C ASP A 61 -2.18 26.16 -1.92
N GLY A 62 -2.26 25.49 -0.77
CA GLY A 62 -2.99 25.93 0.41
C GLY A 62 -4.41 25.36 0.54
N ASP A 63 -4.90 24.60 -0.45
CA ASP A 63 -6.20 23.94 -0.40
C ASP A 63 -6.26 22.90 0.72
N ILE A 64 -7.37 22.87 1.45
CA ILE A 64 -7.60 21.97 2.58
C ILE A 64 -8.60 20.90 2.16
N THR A 65 -8.19 19.63 2.25
CA THR A 65 -9.07 18.47 2.06
C THR A 65 -9.21 17.73 3.39
N ILE A 66 -10.43 17.41 3.80
CA ILE A 66 -10.70 16.55 4.96
C ILE A 66 -11.37 15.28 4.44
N THR A 67 -10.73 14.12 4.66
CA THR A 67 -11.25 12.85 4.15
C THR A 67 -10.80 11.66 5.00
N ASN A 68 -11.62 10.61 5.02
CA ASN A 68 -11.28 9.30 5.59
C ASN A 68 -10.88 8.27 4.52
N ASP A 69 -10.98 8.62 3.23
CA ASP A 69 -10.71 7.69 2.15
C ASP A 69 -9.19 7.44 2.01
N GLY A 70 -8.78 6.18 2.15
CA GLY A 70 -7.38 5.78 2.14
C GLY A 70 -6.67 6.10 0.83
N ALA A 71 -7.35 5.93 -0.32
CA ALA A 71 -6.76 6.22 -1.62
C ALA A 71 -6.50 7.73 -1.77
N THR A 72 -7.50 8.56 -1.47
CA THR A 72 -7.37 10.03 -1.52
C THR A 72 -6.29 10.53 -0.56
N ILE A 73 -6.22 9.99 0.67
CA ILE A 73 -5.18 10.36 1.65
C ILE A 73 -3.78 10.09 1.08
N LEU A 74 -3.60 8.92 0.46
CA LEU A 74 -2.31 8.50 -0.06
C LEU A 74 -1.89 9.24 -1.33
N GLU A 75 -2.84 9.63 -2.19
CA GLU A 75 -2.56 10.42 -3.40
C GLU A 75 -2.13 11.85 -3.08
N GLN A 76 -2.70 12.46 -2.05
CA GLN A 76 -2.34 13.82 -1.62
C GLN A 76 -1.07 13.86 -0.77
N MET A 77 -0.61 12.72 -0.26
CA MET A 77 0.60 12.64 0.54
C MET A 77 1.82 12.66 -0.38
N ASP A 78 2.71 13.64 -0.20
CA ASP A 78 3.97 13.67 -0.94
C ASP A 78 4.94 12.63 -0.35
N VAL A 79 5.28 11.59 -1.13
CA VAL A 79 6.14 10.50 -0.67
C VAL A 79 7.28 10.19 -1.62
N ASP A 80 8.50 10.34 -1.13
CA ASP A 80 9.73 10.05 -1.88
C ASP A 80 10.06 8.54 -1.94
N ASN A 81 9.70 7.81 -0.88
CA ASN A 81 10.09 6.41 -0.75
C ASN A 81 9.34 5.52 -1.75
N GLN A 82 10.08 4.73 -2.53
CA GLN A 82 9.50 3.88 -3.58
C GLN A 82 8.54 2.81 -3.04
N ILE A 83 8.79 2.27 -1.85
CA ILE A 83 7.88 1.30 -1.22
C ILE A 83 6.57 1.96 -0.81
N ALA A 84 6.64 3.21 -0.36
CA ALA A 84 5.43 3.96 -0.07
C ALA A 84 4.63 4.25 -1.34
N LYS A 85 5.28 4.57 -2.47
CA LYS A 85 4.60 4.70 -3.77
C LYS A 85 3.88 3.40 -4.18
N LEU A 86 4.49 2.24 -3.96
CA LEU A 86 3.82 0.94 -4.17
C LEU A 86 2.59 0.77 -3.27
N MET A 87 2.62 1.29 -2.04
CA MET A 87 1.45 1.26 -1.14
C MET A 87 0.33 2.20 -1.62
N VAL A 88 0.67 3.35 -2.22
CA VAL A 88 -0.28 4.25 -2.88
C VAL A 88 -0.94 3.54 -4.07
N GLU A 89 -0.14 2.92 -4.94
CA GLU A 89 -0.64 2.17 -6.10
C GLU A 89 -1.53 0.99 -5.69
N LEU A 90 -1.18 0.27 -4.62
CA LEU A 90 -2.00 -0.79 -4.05
C LEU A 90 -3.39 -0.28 -3.64
N SER A 91 -3.44 0.85 -2.93
CA SER A 91 -4.71 1.46 -2.51
C SER A 91 -5.55 1.92 -3.70
N ARG A 92 -4.91 2.54 -4.70
CA ARG A 92 -5.58 3.03 -5.91
C ARG A 92 -6.11 1.88 -6.78
N SER A 93 -5.36 0.78 -6.89
CA SER A 93 -5.83 -0.42 -7.60
C SER A 93 -7.07 -1.02 -6.94
N GLN A 94 -7.11 -1.05 -5.60
CA GLN A 94 -8.27 -1.52 -4.86
C GLN A 94 -9.50 -0.62 -5.06
N ASP A 95 -9.28 0.70 -5.09
CA ASP A 95 -10.34 1.67 -5.37
C ASP A 95 -10.92 1.50 -6.79
N TYR A 96 -10.06 1.29 -7.78
CA TYR A 96 -10.48 1.12 -9.18
C TYR A 96 -11.27 -0.18 -9.42
N GLU A 97 -10.83 -1.30 -8.84
CA GLU A 97 -11.44 -2.61 -9.06
C GLU A 97 -12.73 -2.81 -8.25
N ILE A 98 -12.75 -2.36 -6.99
CA ILE A 98 -13.83 -2.67 -6.04
C ILE A 98 -14.54 -1.41 -5.53
N GLY A 99 -13.82 -0.29 -5.37
CA GLY A 99 -14.36 0.95 -4.79
C GLY A 99 -14.56 0.93 -3.27
N ASP A 100 -14.05 -0.10 -2.59
CA ASP A 100 -14.05 -0.21 -1.12
C ASP A 100 -12.80 -0.98 -0.64
N GLY A 101 -12.47 -0.82 0.65
CA GLY A 101 -11.34 -1.50 1.29
C GLY A 101 -9.97 -0.85 1.04
N THR A 102 -9.93 0.36 0.47
CA THR A 102 -8.72 1.14 0.17
C THR A 102 -7.81 1.28 1.40
N THR A 103 -8.37 1.67 2.53
CA THR A 103 -7.63 1.76 3.81
C THR A 103 -7.22 0.39 4.34
N GLY A 104 -8.11 -0.60 4.22
CA GLY A 104 -7.91 -1.95 4.76
C GLY A 104 -6.75 -2.70 4.11
N VAL A 105 -6.64 -2.63 2.78
CA VAL A 105 -5.60 -3.34 2.02
C VAL A 105 -4.19 -2.83 2.39
N VAL A 106 -4.04 -1.52 2.59
CA VAL A 106 -2.75 -0.91 2.98
C VAL A 106 -2.37 -1.27 4.42
N VAL A 107 -3.33 -1.26 5.34
CA VAL A 107 -3.10 -1.67 6.73
C VAL A 107 -2.72 -3.15 6.80
N MET A 108 -3.38 -4.01 6.02
CA MET A 108 -3.06 -5.43 5.92
C MET A 108 -1.65 -5.67 5.36
N ALA A 109 -1.28 -4.99 4.27
CA ALA A 109 0.06 -5.08 3.69
C ALA A 109 1.15 -4.65 4.70
N GLY A 110 0.92 -3.54 5.43
CA GLY A 110 1.82 -3.09 6.49
C GLY A 110 2.00 -4.13 7.61
N ALA A 111 0.92 -4.80 8.02
CA ALA A 111 0.97 -5.85 9.04
C ALA A 111 1.73 -7.11 8.55
N LEU A 112 1.55 -7.50 7.29
CA LEU A 112 2.29 -8.62 6.68
C LEU A 112 3.79 -8.31 6.60
N LEU A 113 4.16 -7.08 6.23
CA LEU A 113 5.55 -6.63 6.22
C LEU A 113 6.16 -6.62 7.62
N GLU A 114 5.41 -6.19 8.65
CA GLU A 114 5.86 -6.26 10.05
C GLU A 114 6.13 -7.70 10.50
N GLN A 115 5.28 -8.66 10.15
CA GLN A 115 5.55 -10.06 10.47
C GLN A 115 6.71 -10.64 9.65
N ALA A 116 6.86 -10.21 8.40
CA ALA A 116 7.98 -10.63 7.56
C ALA A 116 9.32 -10.16 8.13
N GLU A 117 9.40 -8.94 8.69
CA GLU A 117 10.58 -8.43 9.38
C GLU A 117 11.06 -9.38 10.49
N ARG A 118 10.13 -9.87 11.33
CA ARG A 118 10.44 -10.81 12.42
C ARG A 118 10.98 -12.15 11.90
N LEU A 119 10.49 -12.61 10.75
CA LEU A 119 10.97 -13.85 10.11
C LEU A 119 12.36 -13.66 9.50
N LEU A 120 12.62 -12.50 8.89
CA LEU A 120 13.95 -12.14 8.37
C LEU A 120 14.99 -12.08 9.49
N GLU A 121 14.64 -11.53 10.66
CA GLU A 121 15.51 -11.49 11.85
C GLU A 121 15.88 -12.87 12.37
N ARG A 122 15.02 -13.87 12.15
CA ARG A 122 15.29 -15.28 12.47
C ARG A 122 16.14 -15.98 11.40
N GLY A 123 16.60 -15.27 10.37
CA GLY A 123 17.41 -15.81 9.29
C GLY A 123 16.63 -16.56 8.21
N ILE A 124 15.30 -16.42 8.16
CA ILE A 124 14.48 -17.05 7.12
C ILE A 124 14.66 -16.27 5.82
N HIS A 125 14.92 -16.99 4.72
CA HIS A 125 15.15 -16.36 3.43
C HIS A 125 13.87 -15.65 2.91
N PRO A 126 13.96 -14.41 2.39
CA PRO A 126 12.79 -13.63 1.94
C PRO A 126 11.87 -14.37 0.96
N ILE A 127 12.47 -15.11 0.01
CA ILE A 127 11.70 -15.91 -0.98
C ILE A 127 10.84 -16.97 -0.28
N ARG A 128 11.34 -17.61 0.78
CA ARG A 128 10.57 -18.61 1.54
C ARG A 128 9.41 -17.98 2.29
N ILE A 129 9.57 -16.74 2.76
CA ILE A 129 8.48 -15.98 3.40
C ILE A 129 7.41 -15.65 2.36
N ALA A 130 7.81 -15.19 1.16
CA ALA A 130 6.88 -14.88 0.08
C ALA A 130 6.08 -16.12 -0.38
N GLU A 131 6.77 -17.25 -0.63
CA GLU A 131 6.11 -18.54 -0.92
C GLU A 131 5.13 -18.94 0.20
N GLY A 132 5.54 -18.77 1.46
CA GLY A 132 4.72 -19.02 2.64
C GLY A 132 3.43 -18.20 2.66
N TYR A 133 3.53 -16.89 2.38
CA TYR A 133 2.38 -16.00 2.33
C TYR A 133 1.44 -16.32 1.17
N GLU A 134 1.98 -16.71 0.00
CA GLU A 134 1.14 -17.10 -1.13
C GLU A 134 0.35 -18.39 -0.84
N MET A 135 0.99 -19.37 -0.21
CA MET A 135 0.29 -20.58 0.26
C MET A 135 -0.78 -20.26 1.31
N ALA A 136 -0.46 -19.39 2.27
CA ALA A 136 -1.42 -18.97 3.30
C ALA A 136 -2.61 -18.19 2.71
N SER A 137 -2.36 -17.36 1.69
CA SER A 137 -3.41 -16.60 0.99
C SER A 137 -4.44 -17.53 0.34
N ARG A 138 -3.99 -18.60 -0.33
CA ARG A 138 -4.89 -19.61 -0.94
C ARG A 138 -5.78 -20.27 0.11
N ILE A 139 -5.19 -20.70 1.23
CA ILE A 139 -5.95 -21.32 2.34
C ILE A 139 -6.95 -20.33 2.94
N ALA A 140 -6.55 -19.07 3.12
CA ALA A 140 -7.45 -18.03 3.63
C ALA A 140 -8.62 -17.79 2.68
N TYR A 141 -8.37 -17.74 1.38
CA TYR A 141 -9.41 -17.58 0.36
C TYR A 141 -10.42 -18.74 0.37
N GLU A 142 -9.94 -20.00 0.36
CA GLU A 142 -10.80 -21.18 0.46
C GLU A 142 -11.65 -21.17 1.74
N HIS A 143 -11.07 -20.70 2.85
CA HIS A 143 -11.80 -20.57 4.11
C HIS A 143 -12.88 -19.48 4.03
N LEU A 144 -12.59 -18.33 3.40
CA LEU A 144 -13.54 -17.24 3.19
C LEU A 144 -14.73 -17.71 2.35
N GLU A 145 -14.50 -18.46 1.27
CA GLU A 145 -15.59 -19.04 0.45
C GLU A 145 -16.49 -19.96 1.27
N ARG A 146 -15.91 -20.76 2.17
CA ARG A 146 -16.68 -21.69 3.02
C ARG A 146 -17.55 -21.00 4.05
N ILE A 147 -17.12 -19.87 4.60
CA ILE A 147 -17.88 -19.10 5.61
C ILE A 147 -18.77 -18.03 4.98
N ALA A 148 -18.62 -17.77 3.68
CA ALA A 148 -19.41 -16.77 2.96
C ALA A 148 -20.89 -17.17 2.95
N GLN A 149 -21.75 -16.21 3.27
CA GLN A 149 -23.19 -16.37 3.16
C GLN A 149 -23.68 -15.61 1.93
N LYS A 150 -24.44 -16.30 1.08
CA LYS A 150 -25.08 -15.66 -0.07
C LYS A 150 -26.38 -15.01 0.36
N PHE A 151 -26.53 -13.73 0.03
CA PHE A 151 -27.78 -13.00 0.19
C PHE A 151 -28.44 -12.85 -1.18
N GLU A 152 -29.64 -13.39 -1.35
CA GLU A 152 -30.41 -13.21 -2.58
C GLU A 152 -31.13 -11.86 -2.54
N PHE A 153 -31.10 -11.15 -3.66
CA PHE A 153 -31.76 -9.87 -3.85
C PHE A 153 -32.44 -9.85 -5.21
N ASP A 154 -33.52 -9.09 -5.32
CA ASP A 154 -34.24 -8.88 -6.57
C ASP A 154 -34.78 -7.44 -6.63
N ALA A 155 -35.45 -7.09 -7.73
CA ALA A 155 -36.00 -5.74 -7.90
C ALA A 155 -37.11 -5.39 -6.89
N THR A 156 -37.71 -6.38 -6.23
CA THR A 156 -38.78 -6.22 -5.23
C THR A 156 -38.28 -6.27 -3.79
N ASN A 157 -37.13 -6.89 -3.55
CA ASN A 157 -36.47 -7.05 -2.27
C ASN A 157 -35.01 -6.55 -2.37
N THR A 158 -34.85 -5.25 -2.22
CA THR A 158 -33.56 -4.55 -2.22
C THR A 158 -32.95 -4.43 -0.81
N GLU A 159 -33.64 -4.94 0.22
CA GLU A 159 -33.22 -4.83 1.62
C GLU A 159 -31.78 -5.32 1.87
N PRO A 160 -31.33 -6.46 1.31
CA PRO A 160 -29.93 -6.89 1.49
C PRO A 160 -28.90 -5.93 0.89
N LEU A 161 -29.24 -5.27 -0.22
CA LEU A 161 -28.38 -4.26 -0.85
C LEU A 161 -28.30 -3.00 0.01
N ILE A 162 -29.44 -2.57 0.57
CA ILE A 162 -29.50 -1.42 1.48
C ILE A 162 -28.63 -1.69 2.72
N GLN A 163 -28.74 -2.86 3.34
CA GLN A 163 -27.93 -3.24 4.50
C GLN A 163 -26.42 -3.26 4.18
N THR A 164 -26.06 -3.72 2.98
CA THR A 164 -24.67 -3.70 2.50
C THR A 164 -24.17 -2.26 2.37
N CYS A 165 -24.93 -1.39 1.68
CA CYS A 165 -24.59 0.02 1.54
C CYS A 165 -24.48 0.74 2.89
N MET A 166 -25.41 0.47 3.82
CA MET A 166 -25.38 1.03 5.18
C MET A 166 -24.09 0.65 5.91
N THR A 167 -23.59 -0.57 5.72
CA THR A 167 -22.34 -1.02 6.32
C THR A 167 -21.15 -0.27 5.71
N THR A 168 -21.05 -0.18 4.39
CA THR A 168 -19.95 0.52 3.69
C THR A 168 -19.95 2.02 3.93
N LEU A 169 -21.12 2.65 4.07
CA LEU A 169 -21.24 4.08 4.37
C LEU A 169 -21.01 4.41 5.84
N SER A 170 -21.12 3.44 6.76
CA SER A 170 -21.03 3.69 8.21
C SER A 170 -19.69 4.26 8.69
N SER A 171 -18.62 4.15 7.89
CA SER A 171 -17.29 4.70 8.18
C SER A 171 -16.99 6.02 7.48
N LYS A 172 -17.96 6.62 6.79
CA LYS A 172 -17.86 7.91 6.10
C LYS A 172 -18.90 8.87 6.71
N MET A 173 -18.58 10.17 6.78
CA MET A 173 -19.55 11.21 7.15
C MET A 173 -20.62 11.41 6.08
#